data_AF-A0A946MLW3-F1
#
_entry.id   AF-A0A946MLW3-F1
#
_cell.length_a   1.000
_cell.length_b   1.000
_cell.length_c   1.000
_cell.angle_alpha   90.00
_cell.angle_beta   90.00
_cell.angle_gamma   90.00
#
_symmetry.space_group_name_H-M   'P 1'
#
loop_
_entity.id
_entity.type
_entity.pdbx_description
1 polymer ?
#
loop_
_entity_poly.entity_id
_entity_poly.type
_entity_poly.pdbx_seq_one_letter_code
_entity_poly.pdbx_strand_id
1 'polypeptide(L)'
;MPKLKLNEFSAREIQAFVEDIEKTNFKNQQRIDTAQREFPTQIKIAVMKRLGIPHVRIAQRLNIHRETISKYAKKNQRLFKKIHQDFKSGISIPDIAQKYDAPQPLVWPVILQEKNQT
;
A
#
# COMPACT_ATOMS: atom_id res chain seq x y z
N MET A 1 -23.64 23.71 -29.15
CA MET A 1 -22.88 22.51 -29.55
C MET A 1 -23.82 21.61 -30.35
N PRO A 2 -23.50 21.25 -31.61
CA PRO A 2 -24.35 20.36 -32.39
C PRO A 2 -24.32 18.96 -31.74
N LYS A 3 -25.50 18.37 -31.51
CA LYS A 3 -25.63 16.97 -31.09
C LYS A 3 -25.55 16.11 -32.36
N LEU A 4 -24.37 15.56 -32.65
CA LEU A 4 -24.16 14.61 -33.74
C LEU A 4 -24.99 13.35 -33.49
N LYS A 5 -25.69 12.86 -34.53
CA LYS A 5 -26.53 11.65 -34.42
C LYS A 5 -25.64 10.42 -34.62
N LEU A 6 -25.88 9.34 -33.89
CA LEU A 6 -25.09 8.09 -33.97
C LEU A 6 -24.94 7.51 -35.40
N ASN A 7 -25.79 7.90 -36.36
CA ASN A 7 -25.75 7.42 -37.73
C ASN A 7 -24.69 8.11 -38.62
N GLU A 8 -23.99 9.11 -38.10
CA GLU A 8 -23.01 9.90 -38.87
C GLU A 8 -21.58 9.37 -38.74
N PHE A 9 -21.35 8.39 -37.86
CA PHE A 9 -20.02 7.80 -37.69
C PHE A 9 -19.82 6.58 -38.60
N SER A 10 -18.69 6.55 -39.29
CA SER A 10 -18.23 5.37 -39.97
C SER A 10 -17.95 4.25 -38.98
N ALA A 11 -18.11 2.98 -39.40
CA ALA A 11 -17.72 1.82 -38.59
C ALA A 11 -16.29 1.92 -38.04
N ARG A 12 -15.38 2.56 -38.79
CA ARG A 12 -13.99 2.80 -38.37
C ARG A 12 -13.87 3.78 -37.20
N GLU A 13 -14.69 4.83 -37.19
CA GLU A 13 -14.67 5.84 -36.14
C GLU A 13 -15.28 5.31 -34.84
N ILE A 14 -16.34 4.51 -34.96
CA ILE A 14 -16.94 3.78 -33.83
C ILE A 14 -15.89 2.84 -33.22
N GLN A 15 -15.16 2.09 -34.03
CA GLN A 15 -14.14 1.17 -33.55
C GLN A 15 -12.97 1.88 -32.85
N ALA A 16 -12.48 2.99 -33.43
CA ALA A 16 -11.42 3.80 -32.81
C ALA A 16 -11.87 4.38 -31.45
N PHE A 17 -13.12 4.81 -31.35
CA PHE A 17 -13.69 5.33 -30.10
C PHE A 17 -13.83 4.25 -29.03
N VAL A 18 -14.29 3.05 -29.40
CA VAL A 18 -14.39 1.89 -28.50
C VAL A 18 -13.01 1.51 -27.97
N GLU A 19 -12.00 1.41 -28.83
CA GLU A 19 -10.64 1.10 -28.42
C GLU A 19 -10.05 2.13 -27.43
N ASP A 20 -10.34 3.42 -27.61
CA ASP A 20 -9.84 4.47 -26.72
C ASP A 20 -10.51 4.40 -25.34
N ILE A 21 -11.82 4.09 -25.31
CA ILE A 21 -12.55 3.82 -24.06
C ILE A 21 -11.96 2.59 -23.36
N GLU A 22 -11.71 1.50 -24.07
CA GLU A 22 -11.13 0.27 -23.50
C GLU A 22 -9.73 0.52 -22.95
N LYS A 23 -8.87 1.21 -23.71
CA LYS A 23 -7.52 1.61 -23.25
C LYS A 23 -7.59 2.50 -22.01
N THR A 24 -8.54 3.42 -21.95
CA THR A 24 -8.74 4.32 -20.81
C THR A 24 -9.24 3.56 -19.57
N ASN A 25 -10.21 2.66 -19.74
CA ASN A 25 -10.72 1.82 -18.66
C ASN A 25 -9.64 0.86 -18.13
N PHE A 26 -8.84 0.26 -19.01
CA PHE A 26 -7.73 -0.60 -18.61
C PHE A 26 -6.68 0.17 -17.80
N LYS A 27 -6.30 1.38 -18.23
CA LYS A 27 -5.38 2.26 -17.47
C LYS A 27 -5.96 2.65 -16.10
N ASN A 28 -7.26 2.94 -16.03
CA ASN A 28 -7.92 3.28 -14.79
C ASN A 28 -8.01 2.08 -13.84
N GLN A 29 -8.32 0.89 -14.36
CA GLN A 29 -8.31 -0.36 -13.59
C GLN A 29 -6.92 -0.66 -13.06
N GLN A 30 -5.87 -0.54 -13.89
CA GLN A 30 -4.49 -0.69 -13.44
C GLN A 30 -4.13 0.30 -12.32
N ARG A 31 -4.56 1.56 -12.44
CA ARG A 31 -4.33 2.57 -11.40
C ARG A 31 -5.04 2.22 -10.09
N ILE A 32 -6.28 1.73 -10.18
CA ILE A 32 -7.05 1.26 -9.01
C ILE A 32 -6.36 0.05 -8.38
N ASP A 33 -5.97 -0.95 -9.16
CA ASP A 33 -5.29 -2.16 -8.67
C ASP A 33 -3.92 -1.84 -8.05
N THR A 34 -3.21 -0.85 -8.61
CA THR A 34 -1.92 -0.38 -8.06
C THR A 34 -2.14 0.37 -6.75
N ALA A 35 -3.14 1.26 -6.68
CA ALA A 35 -3.50 1.97 -5.45
C ALA A 35 -4.02 1.02 -4.35
N GLN A 36 -4.73 -0.04 -4.72
CA GLN A 36 -5.19 -1.10 -3.81
C GLN A 36 -4.05 -2.00 -3.33
N ARG A 37 -2.93 -2.11 -4.08
CA ARG A 37 -1.75 -2.91 -3.69
C ARG A 37 -0.72 -2.16 -2.88
N GLU A 38 -0.81 -0.84 -2.79
CA GLU A 38 0.23 -0.06 -2.14
C GLU A 38 0.01 0.09 -0.64
N PHE A 39 0.86 -0.59 0.13
CA PHE A 39 0.89 -0.40 1.58
C PHE A 39 1.12 1.06 1.98
N PRO A 40 0.53 1.53 3.10
CA PRO A 40 0.79 2.86 3.62
C PRO A 40 2.29 3.12 3.82
N THR A 41 2.75 4.36 3.61
CA THR A 41 4.17 4.73 3.76
C THR A 41 4.74 4.33 5.12
N GLN A 42 3.94 4.40 6.18
CA GLN A 42 4.31 3.94 7.52
C GLN A 42 4.68 2.45 7.53
N ILE A 43 3.86 1.60 6.89
CA ILE A 43 4.05 0.15 6.78
C ILE A 43 5.26 -0.16 5.92
N LYS A 44 5.41 0.50 4.76
CA LYS A 44 6.60 0.39 3.90
C LYS A 44 7.89 0.66 4.69
N ILE A 45 7.92 1.76 5.46
CA ILE A 45 9.07 2.10 6.33
C ILE A 45 9.28 1.05 7.43
N ALA A 46 8.21 0.56 8.05
CA ALA A 46 8.29 -0.46 9.10
C ALA A 46 8.94 -1.75 8.59
N VAL A 47 8.51 -2.24 7.43
CA VAL A 47 9.08 -3.42 6.76
C VAL A 47 10.56 -3.20 6.44
N MET A 48 10.88 -2.10 5.76
CA MET A 48 12.26 -1.82 5.34
C MET A 48 13.22 -1.68 6.52
N LYS A 49 12.78 -1.07 7.63
CA LYS A 49 13.60 -0.97 8.85
C LYS A 49 13.81 -2.34 9.50
N ARG A 50 12.80 -3.22 9.50
CA ARG A 50 12.93 -4.58 10.03
C ARG A 50 13.87 -5.45 9.20
N LEU A 51 13.95 -5.20 7.90
CA LEU A 51 14.93 -5.80 6.99
C LEU A 51 16.34 -5.20 7.12
N GLY A 52 16.58 -4.29 8.09
CA GLY A 52 17.90 -3.69 8.32
C GLY A 52 18.31 -2.66 7.27
N ILE A 53 17.39 -2.15 6.45
CA ILE A 53 17.72 -1.17 5.41
C ILE A 53 18.04 0.18 6.08
N PRO A 54 19.21 0.80 5.78
CA PRO A 54 19.59 2.10 6.33
C PRO A 54 18.59 3.21 5.97
N HIS A 55 18.37 4.17 6.89
CA HIS A 55 17.40 5.27 6.65
C HIS A 55 17.67 6.05 5.36
N VAL A 56 18.95 6.26 5.02
CA VAL A 56 19.33 6.96 3.78
C VAL A 56 18.78 6.23 2.55
N ARG A 57 18.90 4.89 2.51
CA ARG A 57 18.37 4.07 1.41
C ARG A 57 16.85 4.01 1.41
N ILE A 58 16.22 4.00 2.57
CA ILE A 58 14.75 4.07 2.68
C ILE A 58 14.25 5.41 2.13
N ALA A 59 14.90 6.52 2.49
CA ALA A 59 14.53 7.87 2.03
C ALA A 59 14.58 7.96 0.50
N GLN A 60 15.68 7.48 -0.09
CA GLN A 60 15.86 7.43 -1.54
C GLN A 60 14.80 6.59 -2.23
N ARG A 61 14.53 5.37 -1.74
CA ARG A 61 13.56 4.45 -2.35
C ARG A 61 12.11 4.93 -2.27
N LEU A 62 11.75 5.60 -1.17
CA LEU A 62 10.40 6.11 -0.97
C LEU A 62 10.24 7.56 -1.43
N ASN A 63 11.31 8.18 -1.95
CA ASN A 63 11.35 9.59 -2.32
C ASN A 63 10.82 10.53 -1.21
N ILE A 64 11.29 10.33 0.02
CA ILE A 64 10.90 11.13 1.19
C ILE A 64 12.11 11.70 1.92
N HIS A 65 11.92 12.84 2.60
CA HIS A 65 12.99 13.45 3.39
C HIS A 65 13.45 12.54 4.54
N ARG A 66 14.77 12.49 4.79
CA ARG A 66 15.38 11.61 5.81
C ARG A 66 14.81 11.84 7.20
N GLU A 67 14.53 13.09 7.56
CA GLU A 67 13.92 13.43 8.85
C GLU A 67 12.54 12.83 9.05
N THR A 68 11.79 12.66 7.96
CA THR A 68 10.47 12.04 7.98
C THR A 68 10.56 10.59 8.47
N ILE A 69 11.64 9.87 8.15
CA ILE A 69 11.87 8.49 8.61
C ILE A 69 12.04 8.43 10.14
N SER A 70 12.70 9.44 10.73
CA SER A 70 12.83 9.54 12.19
C SER A 70 11.47 9.74 12.85
N LYS A 71 10.62 10.59 12.29
CA LYS A 71 9.23 10.79 12.74
C LYS A 71 8.42 9.49 12.68
N TYR A 72 8.61 8.69 11.61
CA TYR A 72 7.96 7.38 11.48
C TYR A 72 8.49 6.33 12.46
N ALA A 73 9.69 6.47 13.03
CA ALA A 73 10.16 5.54 14.06
C ALA A 73 9.24 5.51 15.28
N LYS A 74 8.82 6.70 15.77
CA LYS A 74 7.87 6.81 16.88
C LYS A 74 6.49 6.26 16.51
N LYS A 75 6.02 6.52 15.29
CA LYS A 75 4.74 5.99 14.78
C LYS A 75 4.77 4.46 14.69
N ASN A 76 5.86 3.88 14.20
CA ASN A 76 6.04 2.43 14.10
C ASN A 76 6.09 1.76 15.46
N GLN A 77 6.75 2.37 16.45
CA GLN A 77 6.73 1.84 17.82
C GLN A 77 5.30 1.78 18.39
N ARG A 78 4.48 2.81 18.16
CA ARG A 78 3.07 2.80 18.56
C ARG A 78 2.27 1.72 17.82
N LEU A 79 2.49 1.57 16.52
CA LEU A 79 1.87 0.51 15.72
C LEU A 79 2.21 -0.88 16.27
N PHE A 80 3.49 -1.14 16.57
CA PHE A 80 3.94 -2.43 17.09
C PHE A 80 3.33 -2.75 18.46
N LYS A 81 3.21 -1.75 19.35
CA LYS A 81 2.51 -1.93 20.62
C LYS A 81 1.03 -2.33 20.44
N LYS A 82 0.34 -1.71 19.47
CA LYS A 82 -1.05 -2.03 19.16
C LYS A 82 -1.21 -3.44 18.58
N ILE A 83 -0.36 -3.80 17.61
CA ILE A 83 -0.28 -5.18 17.05
C ILE A 83 -0.10 -6.19 18.19
N HIS A 84 0.78 -5.88 19.13
CA HIS A 84 1.04 -6.75 20.27
C HIS A 84 -0.16 -6.87 21.21
N GLN A 85 -0.82 -5.75 21.51
CA GLN A 85 -2.01 -5.73 22.35
C GLN A 85 -3.14 -6.56 21.73
N ASP A 86 -3.39 -6.39 20.44
CA ASP A 86 -4.38 -7.15 19.69
C ASP A 86 -4.09 -8.66 19.70
N PHE A 87 -2.81 -9.03 19.55
CA PHE A 87 -2.39 -10.42 19.67
C PHE A 87 -2.62 -10.98 21.08
N LYS A 88 -2.27 -10.22 22.14
CA LYS A 88 -2.56 -10.57 23.53
C LYS A 88 -4.06 -10.72 23.81
N SER A 89 -4.90 -9.98 23.09
CA SER A 89 -6.36 -10.09 23.15
C SER A 89 -6.93 -11.29 22.37
N GLY A 90 -6.07 -12.13 21.76
CA GLY A 90 -6.48 -13.35 21.07
C GLY A 90 -6.89 -13.16 19.61
N ILE A 91 -6.65 -11.99 19.02
CA ILE A 91 -6.97 -11.72 17.61
C ILE A 91 -6.00 -12.52 16.72
N SER A 92 -6.53 -13.12 15.65
CA SER A 92 -5.72 -13.91 14.72
C SER A 92 -4.73 -13.02 13.94
N ILE A 93 -3.57 -13.58 13.58
CA ILE A 93 -2.54 -12.85 12.82
C ILE A 93 -3.05 -12.35 11.45
N PRO A 94 -3.82 -13.14 10.68
CA PRO A 94 -4.46 -12.65 9.47
C PRO A 94 -5.35 -11.42 9.70
N ASP A 95 -6.17 -11.44 10.76
CA ASP A 95 -7.08 -10.33 11.07
C ASP A 95 -6.30 -9.08 11.52
N ILE A 96 -5.23 -9.25 12.30
CA ILE A 96 -4.32 -8.16 12.68
C ILE A 96 -3.64 -7.55 11.45
N ALA A 97 -3.14 -8.40 10.54
CA ALA A 97 -2.52 -7.96 9.29
C ALA A 97 -3.49 -7.13 8.45
N GLN A 98 -4.75 -7.59 8.32
CA GLN A 98 -5.81 -6.86 7.64
C GLN A 98 -6.17 -5.55 8.35
N LYS A 99 -6.33 -5.57 9.67
CA LYS A 99 -6.71 -4.39 10.48
C LYS A 99 -5.71 -3.23 10.37
N TYR A 100 -4.44 -3.53 10.15
CA TYR A 100 -3.37 -2.54 10.10
C TYR A 100 -2.81 -2.29 8.70
N ASP A 101 -3.47 -2.81 7.66
CA ASP A 101 -2.97 -2.79 6.28
C ASP A 101 -1.50 -3.19 6.21
N ALA A 102 -1.14 -4.24 6.94
CA ALA A 102 0.23 -4.68 7.16
C ALA A 102 0.42 -6.10 6.59
N PRO A 103 1.56 -6.39 5.95
CA PRO A 103 1.85 -7.75 5.53
C PRO A 103 2.07 -8.64 6.76
N GLN A 104 1.53 -9.87 6.75
CA GLN A 104 1.75 -10.84 7.84
C GLN A 104 3.23 -11.03 8.23
N PRO A 105 4.20 -11.02 7.29
CA PRO A 105 5.64 -11.02 7.61
C PRO A 105 6.13 -9.85 8.48
N LEU A 106 5.41 -8.72 8.53
CA LEU A 106 5.71 -7.62 9.47
C LEU A 106 5.15 -7.91 10.87
N VAL A 107 4.02 -8.59 10.94
CA VAL A 107 3.29 -8.88 12.19
C VAL A 107 4.01 -9.95 13.01
N TRP A 108 4.47 -11.03 12.36
CA TRP A 108 5.16 -12.14 13.03
C TRP A 108 6.37 -11.70 13.88
N PRO A 109 7.37 -10.96 13.36
CA PRO A 109 8.50 -10.52 14.14
C PRO A 109 8.13 -9.59 15.30
N VAL A 110 7.05 -8.81 15.16
CA VAL A 110 6.59 -7.91 16.23
C VAL A 110 6.07 -8.71 17.42
N ILE A 111 5.34 -9.78 17.17
CA ILE A 111 4.81 -10.68 18.19
C ILE A 111 5.95 -11.49 18.83
N LEU A 112 6.89 -12.01 18.02
CA LEU A 112 7.97 -12.87 18.49
C LEU A 112 9.02 -12.12 19.33
N GLN A 113 9.15 -10.81 19.19
CA GLN A 113 10.20 -10.05 19.87
C GLN A 113 10.01 -9.95 21.40
N GLU A 114 8.79 -10.13 21.93
CA GLU A 114 8.57 -10.22 23.39
C GLU A 114 9.16 -11.51 24.00
N LYS A 115 9.23 -12.61 23.24
CA LYS A 115 9.69 -13.91 23.76
C LYS A 115 11.17 -13.97 24.11
N ASN A 116 11.97 -12.99 23.66
CA ASN A 116 13.42 -12.97 23.85
C ASN A 116 13.86 -11.89 24.88
N GLN A 117 12.93 -11.30 25.64
CA GLN A 117 13.22 -10.34 26.72
C GLN A 117 12.90 -10.88 28.13
N THR A 118 12.62 -12.17 28.24
CA THR A 118 12.55 -12.96 29.49
C THR A 118 13.77 -13.85 29.61
#